data_AF-A0A661U6L8-F1
#
_entry.id   AF-A0A661U6L8-F1
#
_cell.length_a   1.000
_cell.length_b   1.000
_cell.length_c   1.000
_cell.angle_alpha   90.00
_cell.angle_beta   90.00
_cell.angle_gamma   90.00
#
_symmetry.space_group_name_H-M   'P 1'
#
loop_
_entity.id
_entity.type
_entity.pdbx_description
1 polymer ?
#
loop_
_entity_poly.entity_id
_entity_poly.type
_entity_poly.pdbx_seq_one_letter_code
_entity_poly.pdbx_strand_id
1 'polypeptide(L)' 'MIAVFNSSPLIFLSKLDIINQVLGLFSEVAIPIYVRKEIFRKEDIVSDKLKDLVRSNNIVEIEAKNAWK' A
#
# COMPACT_ATOMS: atom_id res chain seq x y z
N MET A 1 -6.86 -14.54 -3.31
CA MET A 1 -5.55 -14.24 -3.93
C MET A 1 -4.92 -13.09 -3.16
N ILE A 2 -3.64 -13.22 -2.81
CA ILE A 2 -2.90 -12.19 -2.06
C ILE A 2 -2.22 -11.24 -3.06
N ALA A 3 -2.36 -9.94 -2.85
CA ALA A 3 -1.62 -8.92 -3.62
C ALA A 3 -0.56 -8.25 -2.76
N VAL A 4 0.62 -8.02 -3.34
CA VAL A 4 1.69 -7.23 -2.73
C VAL A 4 1.92 -6.00 -3.59
N PHE A 5 1.60 -4.81 -3.05
CA PHE A 5 1.77 -3.57 -3.80
C PHE A 5 3.10 -2.87 -3.52
N ASN A 6 3.69 -2.33 -4.59
CA ASN A 6 4.78 -1.37 -4.51
C ASN A 6 4.26 0.07 -4.43
N SER A 7 5.14 1.06 -4.29
CA SER A 7 4.79 2.47 -4.18
C SER A 7 4.01 2.99 -5.37
N SER A 8 4.45 2.69 -6.61
CA SER A 8 3.84 3.25 -7.83
C SER A 8 2.37 2.86 -8.02
N PRO A 9 1.96 1.57 -7.90
CA PRO A 9 0.55 1.21 -7.94
C PRO A 9 -0.30 1.91 -6.87
N LEU A 10 0.17 2.00 -5.62
CA LEU A 10 -0.58 2.66 -4.55
C LEU A 10 -0.79 4.14 -4.84
N ILE A 11 0.25 4.83 -5.32
CA ILE A 11 0.17 6.25 -5.71
C ILE A 11 -0.83 6.42 -6.86
N PHE A 12 -0.72 5.60 -7.90
CA PHE A 12 -1.57 5.70 -9.09
C PHE A 12 -3.05 5.47 -8.74
N LEU A 13 -3.36 4.38 -8.05
CA LEU A 13 -4.73 4.02 -7.67
C LEU A 13 -5.35 5.02 -6.67
N SER A 14 -4.54 5.55 -5.75
CA SER A 14 -5.01 6.56 -4.78
C SER A 14 -5.39 7.87 -5.45
N LYS A 15 -4.63 8.28 -6.48
CA LYS A 15 -4.90 9.50 -7.26
C LYS A 15 -6.11 9.35 -8.17
N LEU A 16 -6.39 8.14 -8.64
CA LEU A 16 -7.62 7.81 -9.38
C LEU A 16 -8.84 7.60 -8.48
N ASP A 17 -8.66 7.62 -7.16
CA ASP A 17 -9.71 7.39 -6.16
C ASP A 17 -10.42 6.02 -6.26
N ILE A 18 -9.76 5.03 -6.85
CA ILE A 18 -10.29 3.66 -7.01
C ILE A 18 -9.61 2.63 -6.09
N ILE A 19 -8.70 3.07 -5.22
CA ILE A 19 -7.88 2.16 -4.41
C ILE A 19 -8.73 1.19 -3.58
N ASN A 20 -9.78 1.66 -2.90
CA ASN A 20 -10.67 0.80 -2.09
C ASN A 20 -11.34 -0.30 -2.91
N GLN A 21 -11.78 0.03 -4.14
CA GLN A 21 -12.42 -0.93 -5.05
C GLN A 21 -11.42 -2.00 -5.47
N VAL A 22 -10.17 -1.60 -5.78
CA VAL A 22 -9.10 -2.53 -6.18
C VAL A 22 -8.65 -3.41 -5.01
N LEU A 23 -8.55 -2.86 -3.78
CA LEU A 23 -8.22 -3.65 -2.60
C LEU A 23 -9.25 -4.77 -2.38
N GLY A 24 -10.54 -4.49 -2.61
CA GLY A 24 -11.63 -5.47 -2.48
C GLY A 24 -11.59 -6.63 -3.49
N LEU A 25 -10.74 -6.56 -4.53
CA LEU A 25 -10.54 -7.67 -5.47
C LEU A 25 -9.66 -8.79 -4.89
N PHE A 26 -8.95 -8.52 -3.80
CA PHE A 26 -7.99 -9.43 -3.19
C PHE A 26 -8.48 -9.89 -1.83
N SER A 27 -8.11 -11.11 -1.44
CA SER A 27 -8.42 -11.64 -0.11
C SER A 27 -7.55 -11.01 0.97
N GLU A 28 -6.34 -10.58 0.58
CA GLU A 28 -5.40 -9.88 1.43
C GLU A 28 -4.54 -8.97 0.56
N VAL A 29 -4.24 -7.79 1.08
CA VAL A 29 -3.32 -6.85 0.47
C VAL A 29 -2.21 -6.53 1.46
N ALA A 30 -0.97 -6.75 1.02
CA ALA A 30 0.22 -6.45 1.80
C ALA A 30 1.06 -5.35 1.13
N ILE A 31 1.77 -4.58 1.95
CA ILE A 31 2.80 -3.64 1.49
C ILE A 31 4.10 -3.87 2.27
N PRO A 32 5.26 -3.84 1.60
CA PRO A 32 6.53 -3.80 2.31
C PRO A 32 6.68 -2.53 3.17
N ILE A 33 7.30 -2.64 4.34
CA ILE A 33 7.54 -1.49 5.22
C ILE A 33 8.28 -0.34 4.51
N TYR A 34 9.20 -0.64 3.58
CA TYR A 34 9.91 0.40 2.83
C TYR A 34 8.98 1.17 1.87
N VAL A 35 7.93 0.54 1.34
CA VAL A 35 6.92 1.19 0.49
C VAL A 35 6.13 2.22 1.30
N ARG A 36 5.68 1.85 2.50
CA ARG A 36 5.03 2.80 3.40
C ARG A 36 5.95 3.98 3.71
N LYS A 37 7.21 3.71 4.05
CA LYS A 37 8.20 4.76 4.34
C LYS A 37 8.41 5.69 3.16
N GLU A 38 8.47 5.16 1.94
CA GLU A 38 8.61 5.97 0.73
C GLU A 38 7.41 6.90 0.53
N ILE A 39 6.18 6.38 0.63
CA ILE A 39 4.96 7.16 0.43
C ILE A 39 4.79 8.21 1.54
N PHE A 40 5.05 7.86 2.80
CA PHE A 40 4.83 8.76 3.93
C PHE A 40 5.79 9.96 3.94
N ARG A 41 6.94 9.88 3.25
CA ARG A 41 7.89 10.99 3.13
C ARG A 41 7.38 12.16 2.27
N LYS A 42 6.37 11.94 1.42
CA LYS A 42 5.88 12.96 0.49
C LYS A 42 4.81 13.87 1.08
N GLU A 43 4.29 13.55 2.28
CA GLU A 43 3.27 14.33 3.02
C GLU A 43 2.15 14.91 2.13
N ASP A 44 1.59 14.08 1.26
CA ASP A 44 0.53 14.45 0.32
C ASP A 44 -0.77 13.64 0.55
N ILE A 45 -1.79 13.90 -0.28
CA ILE A 45 -3.09 13.20 -0.23
C ILE A 45 -2.96 11.67 -0.35
N VAL A 46 -1.94 11.18 -1.06
CA VAL A 46 -1.69 9.74 -1.16
C VAL A 46 -1.20 9.21 0.18
N SER A 47 -0.30 9.94 0.83
CA SER A 47 0.20 9.57 2.16
C SER A 47 -0.91 9.51 3.21
N ASP A 48 -1.86 10.44 3.17
CA ASP A 48 -2.99 10.46 4.12
C ASP A 48 -3.97 9.31 3.86
N LYS A 49 -4.35 9.07 2.59
CA LYS A 49 -5.15 7.88 2.22
C LYS A 49 -4.48 6.58 2.67
N LEU A 50 -3.17 6.45 2.48
CA LEU A 50 -2.47 5.22 2.86
C LEU A 50 -2.41 5.05 4.39
N LYS A 51 -2.27 6.13 5.18
CA LYS A 51 -2.37 6.06 6.65
C LYS A 51 -3.74 5.51 7.08
N ASP A 52 -4.82 5.97 6.45
CA ASP A 52 -6.17 5.52 6.77
C ASP A 52 -6.39 4.06 6.38
N LEU A 53 -5.84 3.62 5.24
CA LEU A 53 -5.88 2.22 4.81
C LEU A 53 -5.14 1.28 5.77
N VAL A 54 -3.98 1.70 6.28
CA VAL A 54 -3.24 0.92 7.30
C VAL A 54 -3.99 0.91 8.62
N ARG A 55 -4.52 2.06 9.08
CA ARG A 55 -5.31 2.17 10.32
C ARG A 55 -6.59 1.34 10.31
N SER A 56 -7.22 1.19 9.14
CA SER A 56 -8.43 0.39 8.95
C SER A 56 -8.17 -1.10 8.74
N ASN A 57 -6.92 -1.55 8.87
CA ASN A 57 -6.50 -2.94 8.59
C ASN A 57 -6.83 -3.43 7.17
N ASN A 58 -7.08 -2.52 6.21
CA ASN A 58 -7.29 -2.88 4.80
C ASN A 58 -6.00 -3.27 4.10
N ILE A 59 -4.85 -2.90 4.67
CA ILE A 59 -3.51 -3.24 4.18
C ILE A 59 -2.65 -3.72 5.34
N VAL A 60 -1.99 -4.86 5.14
CA VAL A 60 -1.03 -5.44 6.08
C VAL A 60 0.38 -5.00 5.74
N GLU A 61 1.16 -4.60 6.74
CA GLU A 61 2.58 -4.30 6.56
C GLU A 61 3.43 -5.56 6.73
N ILE A 62 4.36 -5.79 5.80
CA ILE A 62 5.27 -6.94 5.83
C ILE A 62 6.75 -6.52 5.80
N GLU A 63 7.59 -7.28 6.51
CA GLU A 63 9.03 -7.25 6.29
C GLU A 63 9.37 -8.03 5.01
N ALA A 64 9.53 -7.32 3.90
CA ALA A 64 10.07 -7.93 2.69
C ALA A 64 11.60 -7.99 2.76
N LYS A 65 12.16 -9.17 2.53
CA LYS A 65 13.60 -9.42 2.39
C LYS A 65 13.88 -9.89 0.98
N ASN A 66 14.88 -9.32 0.32
CA ASN A 66 15.40 -9.91 -0.90
C ASN A 66 16.11 -11.22 -0.52
N ALA A 67 15.70 -12.33 -1.11
CA ALA A 67 16.23 -13.66 -0.83
C ALA A 67 17.66 -13.89 -1.36
N TRP A 68 18.28 -12.87 -1.97
CA TRP A 68 19.63 -12.94 -2.51
C TRP A 68 20.59 -12.24 -1.54
N LYS A 69 21.22 -13.06 -0.69
CA LYS A 69 22.46 -12.78 0.02
C LYS A 69 23.39 -13.97 -0.15
#